data_AF-A0A6A3AWI0-F1
#
_entry.id   AF-A0A6A3AWI0-F1
#
_cell.length_a   1.000
_cell.length_b   1.000
_cell.length_c   1.000
_cell.angle_alpha   90.00
_cell.angle_beta   90.00
_cell.angle_gamma   90.00
#
_symmetry.space_group_name_H-M   'P 1'
#
loop_
_entity.id
_entity.type
_entity.pdbx_description
1 polymer ?
#
loop_
_entity_poly.entity_id
_entity_poly.type
_entity_poly.pdbx_seq_one_letter_code
_entity_poly.pdbx_strand_id
1 'polypeptide(L)'
;MKGPIKIAIGDMVISFMWAFVSSSFGLLTYLIASTVGVQSLAWAPLVIITVVFFVFLSMFNIIGAVLGGASFDPTATAAFYAAGFSDDTLISMALRFPAQIK
;
A
#
# COMPACT_ATOMS: atom_id res chain seq x y z
N MET A 1 15.06 -4.33 9.15
CA MET A 1 14.98 -4.71 10.58
C MET A 1 15.60 -6.09 10.78
N LYS A 2 16.25 -6.40 11.91
CA LYS A 2 16.83 -7.75 12.13
C LYS A 2 15.81 -8.67 12.83
N GLY A 3 14.97 -9.36 12.05
CA GLY A 3 14.08 -10.44 12.51
C GLY A 3 12.69 -10.46 11.83
N PRO A 4 12.16 -11.63 11.41
CA PRO A 4 10.85 -11.75 10.76
C PRO A 4 9.68 -11.18 11.57
N ILE A 5 9.69 -11.35 12.89
CA ILE A 5 8.65 -10.81 13.79
C ILE A 5 8.64 -9.28 13.77
N LYS A 6 9.82 -8.65 13.76
CA LYS A 6 9.91 -7.18 13.72
C LYS A 6 9.38 -6.62 12.41
N ILE A 7 9.72 -7.27 11.29
CA ILE A 7 9.20 -6.88 9.98
C ILE A 7 7.69 -7.08 9.91
N ALA A 8 7.15 -8.19 10.44
CA ALA A 8 5.71 -8.42 10.49
C ALA A 8 4.97 -7.36 11.33
N ILE A 9 5.56 -6.85 12.41
CA ILE A 9 4.98 -5.70 13.14
C ILE A 9 4.97 -4.45 12.25
N GLY A 10 6.05 -4.21 11.49
CA GLY A 10 6.10 -3.13 10.50
C GLY A 10 5.02 -3.27 9.43
N ASP A 11 4.85 -4.47 8.88
CA ASP A 11 3.82 -4.83 7.90
C ASP A 11 2.41 -4.54 8.45
N MET A 12 2.13 -4.94 9.70
CA MET A 12 0.86 -4.68 10.38
C MET A 12 0.56 -3.19 10.50
N VAL A 13 1.53 -2.40 10.97
CA VAL A 13 1.37 -0.95 11.13
C VAL A 13 1.08 -0.30 9.78
N ILE A 14 1.87 -0.62 8.76
CA ILE A 14 1.71 0.01 7.45
C ILE A 14 0.44 -0.46 6.73
N SER A 15 0.03 -1.72 6.87
CA SER A 15 -1.25 -2.22 6.36
C SER A 15 -2.45 -1.56 7.02
N PHE A 16 -2.42 -1.39 8.34
CA PHE A 16 -3.47 -0.68 9.06
C PHE A 16 -3.58 0.79 8.60
N MET A 17 -2.44 1.49 8.49
CA MET A 17 -2.42 2.86 7.98
C MET A 17 -2.94 2.93 6.54
N TRP A 18 -2.58 1.97 5.70
CA TRP A 18 -3.07 1.87 4.32
C TRP A 18 -4.58 1.61 4.29
N ALA A 19 -5.12 0.78 5.18
CA ALA A 19 -6.55 0.54 5.34
C ALA A 19 -7.32 1.82 5.67
N PHE A 20 -6.84 2.52 6.67
CA PHE A 20 -7.43 3.77 7.12
C PHE A 20 -7.41 4.81 5.99
N VAL A 21 -6.26 5.05 5.37
CA VAL A 21 -6.11 6.08 4.32
C VAL A 21 -6.87 5.72 3.05
N SER A 22 -6.76 4.48 2.56
CA SER A 22 -7.39 4.09 1.29
C SER A 22 -8.92 4.12 1.36
N SER A 23 -9.50 3.94 2.56
CA SER A 23 -10.95 4.06 2.76
C SER A 23 -11.50 5.45 2.38
N SER A 24 -10.65 6.47 2.41
CA SER A 24 -11.02 7.86 2.11
C SER A 24 -10.80 8.25 0.65
N PHE A 25 -10.25 7.36 -0.20
CA PHE A 25 -9.90 7.71 -1.58
C PHE A 25 -11.11 8.12 -2.44
N GLY A 26 -12.27 7.49 -2.24
CA GLY A 26 -13.50 7.87 -2.94
C GLY A 26 -13.94 9.30 -2.60
N LEU A 27 -13.93 9.64 -1.32
CA LEU A 27 -14.24 11.00 -0.85
C LEU A 27 -13.23 12.01 -1.39
N LEU A 28 -11.93 11.71 -1.29
CA LEU A 28 -10.88 12.58 -1.79
C LEU A 28 -11.01 12.83 -3.29
N THR A 29 -11.31 11.78 -4.07
CA THR A 29 -11.57 11.88 -5.51
C THR A 29 -12.74 12.80 -5.82
N TYR A 30 -13.84 12.67 -5.07
CA TYR A 30 -15.00 13.54 -5.21
C TYR A 30 -14.67 15.00 -4.89
N LEU A 31 -13.96 15.27 -3.79
CA LEU A 31 -13.55 16.62 -3.40
C LEU A 31 -12.63 17.26 -4.45
N ILE A 32 -11.66 16.52 -4.99
CA ILE A 32 -10.78 17.00 -6.06
C ILE A 32 -11.60 17.30 -7.32
N ALA A 33 -12.49 16.39 -7.74
CA ALA A 33 -13.31 16.59 -8.93
C ALA A 33 -14.22 17.83 -8.79
N SER A 34 -14.82 18.02 -7.62
CA SER A 34 -15.69 19.16 -7.33
C SER A 34 -14.93 20.49 -7.23
N THR A 35 -13.73 20.50 -6.66
CA THR A 35 -12.92 21.73 -6.51
C THR A 35 -12.32 22.19 -7.84
N VAL A 36 -11.97 21.25 -8.72
CA VAL A 36 -11.49 21.55 -10.09
C VAL A 36 -12.64 21.87 -11.04
N GLY A 37 -13.88 21.49 -10.70
CA GLY A 37 -15.08 21.76 -11.53
C GLY A 37 -15.30 20.75 -12.65
N VAL A 38 -14.76 19.53 -12.52
CA VAL A 38 -14.78 18.47 -13.55
C VAL A 38 -15.70 17.30 -13.20
N GLN A 39 -16.52 17.43 -12.16
CA GLN A 39 -17.41 16.36 -11.67
C GLN A 39 -18.47 15.91 -12.69
N SER A 40 -18.77 16.72 -13.71
CA SER A 40 -19.69 16.36 -14.80
C SER A 40 -19.03 15.50 -15.88
N LEU A 41 -17.70 15.42 -15.92
CA LEU A 41 -16.95 14.64 -16.89
C LEU A 41 -16.84 13.19 -16.42
N ALA A 42 -17.45 12.25 -17.15
CA ALA A 42 -17.49 10.83 -16.77
C ALA A 42 -16.09 10.19 -16.60
N TRP A 43 -15.07 10.69 -17.29
CA TRP A 43 -13.70 10.17 -17.23
C TRP A 43 -12.85 10.80 -16.11
N ALA A 44 -13.22 11.99 -15.61
CA ALA A 44 -12.38 12.72 -14.67
C ALA A 44 -12.18 12.00 -13.33
N PRO A 45 -13.21 11.40 -12.70
CA PRO A 45 -13.03 10.62 -11.47
C PRO A 45 -12.04 9.47 -11.64
N LEU A 46 -12.02 8.79 -12.79
CA LEU A 46 -11.08 7.69 -13.07
C LEU A 46 -9.63 8.16 -13.13
N VAL A 47 -9.37 9.31 -13.76
CA VAL A 47 -8.03 9.88 -13.80
C VAL A 47 -7.59 10.33 -12.40
N ILE A 48 -8.47 11.01 -11.68
CA ILE A 48 -8.18 11.51 -10.33
C ILE A 48 -7.89 10.37 -9.36
N ILE A 49 -8.75 9.34 -9.29
CA ILE A 49 -8.53 8.21 -8.38
C ILE A 49 -7.25 7.46 -8.74
N THR A 50 -6.92 7.33 -10.02
CA THR A 50 -5.67 6.70 -10.46
C THR A 50 -4.46 7.47 -9.96
N VAL A 51 -4.44 8.80 -10.14
CA VAL A 51 -3.36 9.65 -9.65
C VAL A 51 -3.27 9.60 -8.12
N VAL A 52 -4.39 9.72 -7.41
CA VAL A 52 -4.45 9.59 -5.94
C VAL A 52 -3.85 8.25 -5.51
N PHE A 53 -4.32 7.15 -6.09
CA PHE A 53 -3.84 5.82 -5.78
C PHE A 53 -2.34 5.69 -6.00
N PHE A 54 -1.81 6.13 -7.15
CA PHE A 54 -0.37 6.07 -7.43
C PHE A 54 0.46 6.90 -6.48
N VAL A 55 0.04 8.13 -6.15
CA VAL A 55 0.75 8.99 -5.18
C VAL A 55 0.84 8.29 -3.83
N PHE A 56 -0.28 7.80 -3.30
CA PHE A 56 -0.28 7.12 -2.01
C PHE A 56 0.47 5.79 -2.06
N LEU A 57 0.34 5.01 -3.14
CA LEU A 57 1.09 3.77 -3.35
C LEU A 57 2.60 4.04 -3.28
N SER A 58 3.10 5.05 -4.00
CA SER A 58 4.51 5.45 -3.97
C SER A 58 4.95 5.90 -2.58
N MET A 59 4.14 6.72 -1.89
CA MET A 59 4.43 7.17 -0.52
C MET A 59 4.54 6.00 0.46
N PHE A 60 3.58 5.07 0.43
CA PHE A 60 3.58 3.91 1.32
C PHE A 60 4.74 2.96 1.03
N ASN A 61 5.14 2.77 -0.23
CA ASN A 61 6.34 2.00 -0.57
C ASN A 61 7.62 2.64 0.00
N ILE A 62 7.74 3.98 -0.06
CA ILE A 62 8.86 4.70 0.56
C ILE A 62 8.86 4.53 2.08
N ILE A 63 7.69 4.67 2.73
CA ILE A 63 7.56 4.45 4.18
C ILE A 63 7.95 3.01 4.54
N GLY A 64 7.48 2.01 3.78
CA GLY A 64 7.84 0.61 3.97
C GLY A 64 9.34 0.35 3.89
N ALA A 65 10.02 0.98 2.93
CA ALA A 65 11.47 0.92 2.81
C ALA A 65 12.18 1.50 4.06
N VAL A 66 11.72 2.66 4.56
CA VAL A 66 12.25 3.28 5.79
C VAL A 66 11.97 2.42 7.03
N LEU A 67 10.84 1.72 7.07
CA LEU A 67 10.51 0.72 8.10
C LEU A 67 11.29 -0.60 7.93
N GLY A 68 12.35 -0.60 7.13
CA GLY A 68 13.27 -1.72 7.01
C GLY A 68 12.75 -2.86 6.14
N GLY A 69 11.96 -2.51 5.10
CA GLY A 69 11.42 -3.43 4.10
C GLY A 69 10.01 -3.92 4.40
N ALA A 70 9.27 -3.21 5.27
CA ALA A 70 7.87 -3.50 5.51
C ALA A 70 7.05 -3.27 4.23
N SER A 71 5.99 -4.05 4.06
CA SER A 71 5.07 -4.01 2.93
C SER A 71 3.66 -4.16 3.45
N PHE A 72 2.71 -3.44 2.85
CA PHE A 72 1.28 -3.57 3.12
C PHE A 72 0.58 -4.48 2.09
N ASP A 73 1.35 -5.10 1.19
CA ASP A 73 0.86 -5.84 0.05
C ASP A 73 1.46 -7.26 0.03
N PRO A 74 0.65 -8.30 0.33
CA PRO A 74 1.12 -9.68 0.30
C PRO A 74 1.37 -10.18 -1.13
N THR A 75 0.67 -9.63 -2.14
CA THR A 75 0.92 -9.94 -3.55
C THR A 75 2.28 -9.41 -3.98
N ALA A 76 2.62 -8.18 -3.62
CA ALA A 76 3.95 -7.63 -3.89
C ALA A 76 5.05 -8.47 -3.22
N THR A 77 4.86 -8.83 -1.95
CA THR A 77 5.81 -9.66 -1.19
C THR A 77 6.03 -11.02 -1.86
N ALA A 78 4.94 -11.71 -2.23
CA ALA A 78 5.01 -13.00 -2.94
C ALA A 78 5.65 -12.87 -4.32
N ALA A 79 5.32 -11.83 -5.08
CA ALA A 79 5.86 -11.60 -6.42
C ALA A 79 7.37 -11.34 -6.38
N PHE A 80 7.86 -10.48 -5.47
CA PHE A 80 9.28 -10.21 -5.35
C PHE A 80 10.07 -11.41 -4.82
N TYR A 81 9.49 -12.20 -3.91
CA TYR A 81 10.08 -13.49 -3.51
C TYR A 81 10.20 -14.43 -4.71
N ALA A 82 9.12 -14.63 -5.48
CA ALA A 82 9.12 -15.51 -6.64
C ALA A 82 10.09 -15.06 -7.74
N ALA A 83 10.27 -13.74 -7.89
CA ALA A 83 11.19 -13.16 -8.85
C ALA A 83 12.67 -13.17 -8.38
N GLY A 84 12.96 -13.62 -7.16
CA GLY A 84 14.32 -13.64 -6.61
C GLY A 84 14.86 -12.27 -6.21
N PHE A 85 13.98 -11.28 -6.01
CA PHE A 85 14.31 -9.91 -5.61
C PHE A 85 13.98 -9.61 -4.14
N SER A 86 13.62 -10.64 -3.34
CA SER A 86 13.38 -10.50 -1.90
C SER A 86 14.36 -11.36 -1.10
N ASP A 87 14.77 -10.85 0.06
CA ASP A 87 15.48 -11.60 1.10
C ASP A 87 14.52 -12.44 1.99
N ASP A 88 13.22 -12.45 1.66
CA ASP A 88 12.25 -13.28 2.36
C ASP A 88 12.51 -14.77 2.20
N THR A 89 12.04 -15.53 3.19
CA THR A 89 11.95 -16.99 3.17
C THR A 89 10.49 -17.39 3.26
N LEU A 90 10.16 -18.66 2.98
CA LEU A 90 8.80 -19.18 3.21
C LEU A 90 8.33 -18.94 4.65
N ILE A 91 9.24 -19.06 5.63
CA ILE A 91 8.91 -18.83 7.05
C ILE A 91 8.68 -17.34 7.34
N SER A 92 9.49 -16.44 6.80
CA SER A 92 9.24 -15.00 7.00
C SER A 92 7.93 -14.57 6.35
N MET A 93 7.65 -15.00 5.12
CA MET A 93 6.38 -14.70 4.46
C MET A 93 5.17 -15.24 5.23
N ALA A 94 5.26 -16.46 5.79
CA ALA A 94 4.19 -17.02 6.62
C ALA A 94 3.86 -16.17 7.86
N LEU A 95 4.86 -15.47 8.42
CA LEU A 95 4.67 -14.53 9.54
C LEU A 95 4.17 -13.16 9.07
N ARG A 96 4.56 -12.72 7.87
CA ARG A 96 4.25 -11.41 7.32
C ARG A 96 2.86 -11.33 6.71
N PHE A 97 2.42 -12.34 5.97
CA PHE A 97 1.12 -12.30 5.27
C PHE A 97 -0.08 -12.03 6.19
N PRO A 98 -0.20 -12.66 7.38
CA PRO A 98 -1.28 -12.33 8.31
C PRO A 98 -1.27 -10.87 8.78
N ALA A 99 -0.10 -10.25 8.85
CA ALA A 99 0.06 -8.84 9.19
C ALA A 99 -0.27 -7.90 8.02
N GLN A 100 -0.23 -8.40 6.78
CA GLN A 100 -0.45 -7.61 5.58
C GLN A 100 -1.91 -7.54 5.14
N ILE A 101 -2.72 -8.53 5.54
CA ILE A 101 -4.13 -8.64 5.13
C ILE A 101 -4.98 -7.56 5.81
N LYS A 102 -5.91 -6.98 5.03
CA LYS A 102 -7.00 -6.11 5.50
C LYS A 102 -8.24 -6.92 5.83
#